data_AF-A0A948YB77-F1
#
_entry.id   AF-A0A948YB77-F1
#
_cell.length_a   1.000
_cell.length_b   1.000
_cell.length_c   1.000
_cell.angle_alpha   90.00
_cell.angle_beta   90.00
_cell.angle_gamma   90.00
#
_symmetry.space_group_name_H-M   'P 1'
#
loop_
_entity.id
_entity.type
_entity.pdbx_description
1 polymer ?
#
loop_
_entity_poly.entity_id
_entity_poly.type
_entity_poly.pdbx_seq_one_letter_code
_entity_poly.pdbx_strand_id
1 'polypeptide(L)'
;MKRLVVLIVILIVIFGLASGVQKYIPLMLRFVSENTQVNVPQGKEKIKIVTEESITIDIVKKAGPSVVTIAEEFVPQLNRNFPFDSSPFFGFQFPNEQNPRSNQPQSIGSGFIISSDGMIVTNKHVVSDTGSKYQIITSNDKKYNVTKIYRDPLNDVALLKIDVNENSGATLGSASNPQ
;
A
#
# COMPACT_ATOMS: atom_id res chain seq x y z
N MET A 1 0.12 20.40 77.75
CA MET A 1 0.66 21.71 77.33
C MET A 1 1.89 21.60 76.42
N LYS A 2 2.93 20.82 76.75
CA LYS A 2 4.17 20.72 75.93
C LYS A 2 3.98 20.22 74.49
N ARG A 3 3.08 19.25 74.24
CA ARG A 3 2.81 18.70 72.89
C ARG A 3 2.12 19.70 71.94
N LEU A 4 1.35 20.65 72.48
CA LEU A 4 0.63 21.66 71.69
C LEU A 4 1.59 22.77 71.20
N VAL A 5 2.56 23.14 72.03
CA VAL A 5 3.59 24.13 71.66
C VAL A 5 4.49 23.61 70.52
N VAL A 6 4.87 22.33 70.55
CA VAL A 6 5.68 21.72 69.47
C VAL A 6 4.94 21.73 68.13
N LEU A 7 3.63 21.48 68.14
CA LEU A 7 2.81 21.45 66.93
C LEU A 7 2.70 22.85 66.28
N ILE A 8 2.56 23.90 67.10
CA ILE A 8 2.52 25.29 66.63
C ILE A 8 3.86 25.71 66.00
N VAL A 9 4.99 25.33 66.60
CA VAL A 9 6.31 25.65 66.05
C VAL A 9 6.54 24.97 64.70
N ILE A 10 6.15 23.71 64.55
CA ILE A 10 6.23 22.99 63.27
C ILE A 10 5.39 23.67 62.19
N LEU A 11 4.18 24.11 62.55
CA LEU A 11 3.27 24.77 61.61
C LEU A 11 3.83 26.11 61.13
N ILE A 12 4.46 26.90 62.01
CA ILE A 12 5.14 28.16 61.67
C ILE A 12 6.32 27.92 60.72
N VAL A 13 7.11 26.85 60.95
CA VAL A 13 8.24 26.49 60.08
C VAL A 13 7.76 26.11 58.68
N ILE A 14 6.70 25.32 58.58
CA ILE A 14 6.11 24.91 57.29
C ILE A 14 5.55 26.13 56.54
N PHE A 15 4.84 27.03 57.23
CA PHE A 15 4.29 28.24 56.62
C PHE A 15 5.38 29.22 56.16
N GLY A 16 6.47 29.33 56.93
CA GLY A 16 7.63 30.13 56.57
C GLY A 16 8.35 29.62 55.31
N LEU A 17 8.51 28.29 55.18
CA LEU A 17 9.10 27.68 53.99
C LEU A 17 8.20 27.83 52.76
N ALA A 18 6.89 27.61 52.90
CA ALA A 18 5.91 27.77 51.81
C ALA A 18 5.88 29.22 51.27
N SER A 19 5.91 30.21 52.16
CA SER A 19 5.94 31.64 51.79
C SER A 19 7.23 32.03 51.08
N GLY A 20 8.37 31.46 51.49
CA GLY A 20 9.64 31.67 50.81
C GLY A 20 9.59 31.16 49.36
N VAL A 21 9.14 29.92 49.18
CA VAL A 21 9.06 29.27 47.86
C VAL A 21 8.17 30.07 46.89
N GLN A 22 7.02 30.56 47.35
CA GLN A 22 6.09 31.34 46.52
C GLN A 22 6.65 32.70 46.07
N LYS A 23 7.57 33.30 46.85
CA LYS A 23 8.19 34.60 46.54
C LYS A 23 9.41 34.48 45.60
N TYR A 24 10.17 33.40 45.70
CA TYR A 24 11.41 33.22 44.92
C TYR A 24 11.21 32.47 43.59
N ILE A 25 10.17 31.65 43.46
CA ILE A 25 9.80 31.00 42.18
C ILE A 25 9.56 32.01 41.03
N PRO A 26 8.76 33.08 41.19
CA PRO A 26 8.51 34.01 40.08
C PRO A 26 9.76 34.80 39.68
N LEU A 27 10.72 34.98 40.59
CA LEU A 27 12.00 35.63 40.30
C LEU A 27 12.89 34.74 39.41
N MET A 28 12.99 33.44 39.73
CA MET A 28 13.71 32.46 38.90
C MET A 28 13.07 32.25 37.53
N LEU A 29 11.73 32.21 37.45
CA LEU A 29 11.02 32.08 36.17
C LEU A 29 11.25 33.28 35.25
N ARG A 30 11.40 34.50 35.78
CA ARG A 30 11.74 35.69 34.99
C ARG A 30 13.15 35.57 34.38
N PHE A 31 14.14 35.10 35.15
CA PHE A 31 15.50 34.86 34.63
C PHE A 31 15.55 33.79 33.52
N VAL A 32 14.69 32.78 33.57
CA VAL A 32 14.57 31.77 32.48
C VAL A 32 13.86 32.35 31.25
N SER A 33 12.84 33.19 31.46
CA SER A 33 12.07 33.83 30.39
C SER A 33 12.84 34.94 29.66
N GLU A 34 13.80 35.60 30.30
CA GLU A 34 14.52 36.76 29.75
C GLU A 34 15.71 36.36 28.85
N ASN A 35 16.28 35.16 29.05
CA ASN A 35 17.43 34.65 28.28
C ASN A 35 17.05 33.75 27.09
N THR A 36 15.76 33.56 26.83
CA THR A 36 15.27 32.73 25.73
C THR A 36 14.47 33.59 24.76
N GLN A 37 15.14 34.55 24.10
CA GLN A 37 14.59 35.14 22.87
C GLN A 37 14.68 34.09 21.76
N VAL A 38 13.75 33.13 21.76
CA VAL A 38 13.46 32.38 20.55
C VAL A 38 12.70 33.33 19.64
N ASN A 39 13.45 33.99 18.76
CA ASN A 39 12.90 34.72 17.65
C ASN A 39 12.24 33.69 16.72
N VAL A 40 10.96 33.39 16.95
CA VAL A 40 10.16 32.57 16.03
C VAL A 40 9.82 33.49 14.86
N PRO A 41 10.42 33.29 13.66
CA PRO A 41 9.93 34.01 12.49
C PRO A 41 8.47 33.63 12.30
N GLN A 42 7.59 34.62 12.34
CA GLN A 42 6.19 34.52 11.92
C GLN A 42 6.13 34.33 10.39
N GLY A 43 6.76 33.27 9.89
CA GLY A 43 6.51 32.71 8.57
C GLY A 43 5.41 31.68 8.72
N LYS A 44 4.36 31.78 7.93
CA LYS A 44 3.32 30.74 7.80
C LYS A 44 3.87 29.50 7.10
N GLU A 45 4.98 28.96 7.56
CA GLU A 45 5.43 27.64 7.12
C GLU A 45 4.79 26.62 8.04
N LYS A 46 3.86 25.84 7.47
CA LYS A 46 3.33 24.65 8.11
C LYS A 46 4.51 23.77 8.47
N ILE A 47 4.79 23.63 9.76
CA ILE A 47 5.72 22.61 10.24
C ILE A 47 5.05 21.27 9.91
N LYS A 48 5.33 20.69 8.73
CA LYS A 48 5.02 19.29 8.45
C LYS A 48 5.95 18.53 9.38
N ILE A 49 5.40 17.97 10.45
CA ILE A 49 6.15 17.02 11.28
C ILE A 49 6.38 15.82 10.37
N VAL A 50 7.54 15.79 9.71
CA VAL A 50 7.96 14.70 8.83
C VAL A 50 8.38 13.56 9.76
N THR A 51 7.43 12.75 10.21
CA THR A 51 7.70 11.42 10.74
C THR A 51 8.07 10.51 9.56
N GLU A 52 8.96 9.53 9.77
CA GLU A 52 9.37 8.56 8.74
C GLU A 52 8.17 7.86 8.05
N GLU A 53 7.07 7.71 8.79
CA GLU A 53 5.79 7.22 8.31
C GLU A 53 5.23 8.07 7.16
N SER A 54 5.33 9.40 7.24
CA SER A 54 4.83 10.31 6.21
C SER A 54 5.59 10.18 4.90
N ILE A 55 6.91 9.95 4.95
CA ILE A 55 7.75 9.75 3.76
C ILE A 55 7.37 8.45 3.06
N THR A 56 7.20 7.37 3.83
CA THR A 56 6.81 6.06 3.30
C THR A 56 5.42 6.10 2.66
N ILE A 57 4.46 6.75 3.32
CA ILE A 57 3.10 6.94 2.80
C ILE A 57 3.13 7.75 1.49
N ASP A 58 3.92 8.82 1.43
CA ASP A 58 4.04 9.66 0.23
C ASP A 58 4.63 8.86 -0.95
N ILE A 59 5.65 8.02 -0.70
CA ILE A 59 6.25 7.14 -1.73
C ILE A 59 5.24 6.09 -2.21
N VAL A 60 4.56 5.39 -1.30
CA VAL A 60 3.56 4.36 -1.67
C VAL A 60 2.42 5.00 -2.47
N LYS A 61 1.95 6.19 -2.07
CA LYS A 61 0.90 6.90 -2.80
C LYS A 61 1.34 7.31 -4.21
N LYS A 62 2.61 7.64 -4.40
CA LYS A 62 3.17 8.01 -5.71
C LYS A 62 3.43 6.78 -6.60
N ALA A 63 4.01 5.72 -6.04
CA ALA A 63 4.44 4.54 -6.79
C ALA A 63 3.32 3.49 -7.00
N GLY A 64 2.38 3.39 -6.06
CA GLY A 64 1.31 2.39 -6.06
C GLY A 64 0.53 2.27 -7.38
N PRO A 65 0.11 3.38 -8.03
CA PRO A 65 -0.59 3.32 -9.32
C PRO A 65 0.22 2.75 -10.49
N SER A 66 1.54 2.57 -10.32
CA SER A 66 2.43 1.99 -11.34
C SER A 66 2.53 0.46 -11.24
N VAL A 67 2.07 -0.13 -10.14
CA VAL A 67 2.09 -1.58 -9.91
C VAL A 67 0.80 -2.17 -10.44
N VAL A 68 0.92 -3.24 -11.22
CA VAL A 68 -0.20 -3.94 -11.83
C VAL A 68 -0.15 -5.43 -11.53
N THR A 69 -1.32 -6.04 -11.50
CA THR A 69 -1.46 -7.49 -11.44
C THR A 69 -1.55 -8.04 -12.85
N ILE A 70 -0.87 -9.15 -13.10
CA ILE A 70 -0.86 -9.86 -14.37
C ILE A 70 -1.53 -11.20 -14.11
N ALA A 71 -2.62 -11.47 -14.82
CA ALA A 71 -3.36 -12.70 -14.70
C ALA A 71 -3.53 -13.34 -16.08
N GLU A 72 -3.46 -14.65 -16.12
CA GLU A 72 -3.84 -15.41 -17.30
C GLU A 72 -5.36 -15.32 -17.53
N GLU A 73 -5.76 -14.98 -18.75
CA GLU A 73 -7.16 -14.93 -19.16
C GLU A 73 -7.68 -16.37 -19.31
N PHE A 74 -8.51 -16.78 -18.35
CA PHE A 74 -9.21 -18.05 -18.43
C PHE A 74 -10.25 -17.99 -19.55
N VAL A 75 -9.98 -18.67 -20.66
CA VAL A 75 -11.02 -19.01 -21.63
C VAL A 75 -11.65 -20.32 -21.15
N PRO A 76 -12.89 -20.35 -20.61
CA PRO A 76 -13.56 -21.60 -20.34
C PRO A 76 -13.67 -22.34 -21.66
N GLN A 77 -12.89 -23.41 -21.83
CA GLN A 77 -13.14 -24.35 -22.89
C GLN A 77 -14.48 -25.00 -22.55
N LEU A 78 -15.56 -24.49 -23.15
CA LEU A 78 -16.83 -25.22 -23.24
C LEU A 78 -16.52 -26.47 -24.05
N ASN A 79 -16.03 -27.51 -23.38
CA ASN A 79 -15.95 -28.84 -23.95
C ASN A 79 -17.40 -29.35 -24.01
N ARG A 80 -18.14 -28.94 -25.06
CA ARG A 80 -19.44 -29.52 -25.39
C ARG A 80 -19.25 -30.92 -25.99
N ASN A 81 -18.50 -31.77 -25.31
CA ASN A 81 -18.64 -33.20 -25.50
C ASN A 81 -19.62 -33.68 -24.44
N PHE A 82 -20.91 -33.53 -24.74
CA PHE A 82 -21.91 -34.37 -24.10
C PHE A 82 -21.63 -35.81 -24.59
N PRO A 83 -21.22 -36.76 -23.74
CA PRO A 83 -21.33 -38.16 -24.10
C PRO A 83 -22.80 -38.50 -23.92
N PHE A 84 -23.63 -38.25 -24.95
CA PHE A 84 -24.86 -39.00 -25.07
C PHE A 84 -24.46 -40.43 -25.40
N ASP A 85 -24.12 -41.19 -24.36
CA ASP A 85 -24.02 -42.63 -24.40
C ASP A 85 -25.44 -43.16 -24.61
N SER A 86 -25.79 -43.37 -25.87
CA SER A 86 -27.08 -43.91 -26.30
C SER A 86 -27.10 -45.43 -26.19
N SER A 87 -26.83 -45.98 -25.00
CA SER A 87 -26.98 -47.41 -24.73
C SER A 87 -28.32 -47.68 -24.02
N PRO A 88 -29.29 -48.37 -24.67
CA PRO A 88 -30.66 -48.51 -24.17
C PRO A 88 -30.84 -49.57 -23.07
N PHE A 89 -29.78 -50.03 -22.40
CA PHE A 89 -29.84 -51.23 -21.55
C PHE A 89 -29.51 -51.06 -20.06
N PHE A 90 -28.98 -49.93 -19.58
CA PHE A 90 -28.58 -49.83 -18.16
C PHE A 90 -28.92 -48.46 -17.54
N GLY A 91 -30.04 -48.42 -16.81
CA GLY A 91 -30.51 -47.26 -16.04
C GLY A 91 -29.80 -47.07 -14.70
N PHE A 92 -28.48 -46.89 -14.70
CA PHE A 92 -27.74 -46.48 -13.50
C PHE A 92 -27.04 -45.15 -13.75
N GLN A 93 -27.75 -44.08 -13.37
CA GLN A 93 -27.27 -42.71 -13.42
C GLN A 93 -26.42 -42.44 -12.17
N PHE A 94 -25.15 -42.84 -12.22
CA PHE A 94 -24.17 -42.35 -11.25
C PHE A 94 -24.01 -40.84 -11.45
N PRO A 95 -24.12 -40.01 -10.39
CA PRO A 95 -23.69 -38.63 -10.49
C PRO A 95 -22.18 -38.66 -10.70
N ASN A 96 -21.78 -38.47 -11.95
CA ASN A 96 -20.40 -38.22 -12.29
C ASN A 96 -20.05 -36.89 -11.63
N GLU A 97 -19.50 -36.92 -10.42
CA GLU A 97 -18.73 -35.82 -9.84
C GLU A 97 -17.50 -35.63 -10.73
N GLN A 98 -17.73 -35.06 -11.91
CA GLN A 98 -16.70 -34.36 -12.64
C GLN A 98 -16.34 -33.18 -11.77
N ASN A 99 -15.32 -33.38 -10.93
CA ASN A 99 -14.56 -32.31 -10.34
C ASN A 99 -14.35 -31.25 -11.43
N PRO A 100 -14.94 -30.05 -11.35
CA PRO A 100 -14.59 -28.99 -12.26
C PRO A 100 -13.11 -28.74 -12.01
N ARG A 101 -12.26 -29.14 -12.96
CA ARG A 101 -10.85 -28.78 -12.94
C ARG A 101 -10.81 -27.30 -12.63
N SER A 102 -10.20 -26.99 -11.48
CA SER A 102 -10.11 -25.69 -10.87
C SER A 102 -10.16 -24.57 -11.92
N ASN A 103 -11.23 -23.77 -11.90
CA ASN A 103 -11.37 -22.53 -12.67
C ASN A 103 -10.43 -21.43 -12.14
N GLN A 104 -9.23 -21.79 -11.67
CA GLN A 104 -8.25 -20.85 -11.18
C GLN A 104 -7.29 -20.46 -12.30
N PRO A 105 -6.98 -19.17 -12.45
CA PRO A 105 -5.90 -18.72 -13.33
C PRO A 105 -4.63 -19.50 -12.97
N GLN A 106 -3.97 -20.11 -13.96
CA GLN A 106 -2.76 -20.91 -13.68
C GLN A 106 -1.56 -20.02 -13.39
N SER A 107 -1.53 -18.80 -13.94
CA SER A 107 -0.49 -17.81 -13.66
C SER A 107 -1.06 -16.47 -13.18
N ILE A 108 -0.62 -16.05 -11.99
CA ILE A 108 -0.86 -14.72 -11.40
C ILE A 108 0.49 -14.16 -10.95
N GLY A 109 0.79 -12.93 -11.33
CA GLY A 109 2.01 -12.22 -10.92
C GLY A 109 1.81 -10.71 -10.87
N SER A 110 2.90 -9.99 -10.64
CA SER A 110 2.92 -8.53 -10.65
C SER A 110 3.79 -7.99 -11.79
N GLY A 111 3.56 -6.74 -12.15
CA GLY A 111 4.37 -5.99 -13.09
C GLY A 111 4.39 -4.51 -12.76
N PHE A 112 5.25 -3.78 -13.46
CA PHE A 112 5.39 -2.34 -13.31
C PHE A 112 5.17 -1.66 -14.65
N ILE A 113 4.37 -0.60 -14.65
CA ILE A 113 4.20 0.28 -15.80
C ILE A 113 5.43 1.18 -15.91
N ILE A 114 6.13 1.10 -17.04
CA ILE A 114 7.37 1.85 -17.28
C ILE A 114 7.17 3.02 -18.25
N SER A 115 6.03 3.07 -18.94
CA SER A 115 5.74 4.13 -19.90
C SER A 115 4.25 4.40 -20.03
N SER A 116 3.88 5.66 -20.27
CA SER A 116 2.51 6.13 -20.43
C SER A 116 1.81 5.56 -21.66
N ASP A 117 2.58 5.02 -22.61
CA ASP A 117 2.06 4.32 -23.79
C ASP A 117 1.56 2.90 -23.49
N GLY A 118 1.61 2.44 -22.22
CA GLY A 118 1.15 1.10 -21.84
C GLY A 118 2.21 0.01 -21.94
N MET A 119 3.49 0.37 -21.76
CA MET A 119 4.56 -0.61 -21.62
C MET A 119 4.70 -1.06 -20.18
N ILE A 120 4.75 -2.38 -19.96
CA ILE A 120 4.83 -3.00 -18.63
C ILE A 120 6.02 -3.97 -18.59
N VAL A 121 6.77 -3.97 -17.50
CA VAL A 121 7.83 -4.94 -17.22
C VAL A 121 7.38 -5.94 -16.16
N THR A 122 7.73 -7.21 -16.35
CA THR A 122 7.49 -8.30 -15.40
C THR A 122 8.56 -9.37 -15.55
N ASN A 123 8.44 -10.44 -14.77
CA ASN A 123 9.25 -11.62 -14.93
C ASN A 123 8.76 -12.50 -16.09
N LYS A 124 9.70 -13.11 -16.82
CA LYS A 124 9.36 -14.03 -17.91
C LYS A 124 8.55 -15.22 -17.40
N HIS A 125 8.86 -15.77 -16.21
CA HIS A 125 8.14 -16.92 -15.68
C HIS A 125 6.63 -16.65 -15.48
N VAL A 126 6.24 -15.40 -15.17
CA VAL A 126 4.83 -14.99 -15.02
C VAL A 126 4.06 -15.16 -16.32
N VAL A 127 4.72 -14.91 -17.44
CA VAL A 127 4.16 -15.01 -18.79
C VAL A 127 4.79 -16.16 -19.58
N SER A 128 5.15 -17.26 -18.92
CA SER A 128 5.89 -18.36 -19.55
C SER A 128 5.09 -19.11 -20.60
N ASP A 129 3.77 -19.23 -20.44
CA ASP A 129 2.90 -19.86 -21.42
C ASP A 129 2.74 -18.97 -22.66
N THR A 130 3.06 -19.51 -23.83
CA THR A 130 2.94 -18.83 -25.11
C THR A 130 1.56 -19.00 -25.76
N GLY A 131 0.80 -20.01 -25.34
CA GLY A 131 -0.56 -20.29 -25.83
C GLY A 131 -1.64 -19.52 -25.08
N SER A 132 -1.31 -19.00 -23.90
CA SER A 132 -2.26 -18.30 -23.05
C SER A 132 -2.37 -16.82 -23.37
N LYS A 133 -3.57 -16.28 -23.13
CA LYS A 133 -3.82 -14.85 -23.14
C LYS A 133 -3.60 -14.29 -21.74
N TYR A 134 -3.13 -13.05 -21.66
CA TYR A 134 -2.87 -12.38 -20.39
C TYR A 134 -3.66 -11.07 -20.32
N GLN A 135 -4.12 -10.77 -19.11
CA GLN A 135 -4.83 -9.56 -18.75
C GLN A 135 -4.08 -8.84 -17.63
N ILE A 136 -3.98 -7.53 -17.78
CA ILE A 136 -3.43 -6.62 -16.78
C ILE A 136 -4.58 -6.03 -15.97
N ILE A 137 -4.45 -6.06 -14.65
CA ILE A 137 -5.39 -5.47 -13.71
C ILE A 137 -4.64 -4.36 -12.96
N THR A 138 -5.07 -3.12 -13.17
CA THR A 138 -4.48 -1.95 -12.50
C THR A 138 -5.05 -1.78 -11.09
N SER A 139 -4.42 -0.93 -10.26
CA SER A 139 -4.83 -0.67 -8.87
C SER A 139 -6.24 -0.07 -8.70
N ASN A 140 -6.87 0.36 -9.79
CA ASN A 140 -8.25 0.84 -9.86
C ASN A 140 -9.21 -0.17 -10.50
N ASP A 141 -8.84 -1.45 -10.49
CA ASP A 141 -9.60 -2.58 -11.03
C ASP A 141 -9.92 -2.51 -12.54
N LYS A 142 -9.24 -1.63 -13.29
CA LYS A 142 -9.35 -1.61 -14.75
C LYS A 142 -8.56 -2.76 -15.35
N LYS A 143 -9.16 -3.38 -16.36
CA LYS A 143 -8.63 -4.56 -17.05
C LYS A 143 -8.18 -4.19 -18.46
N TYR A 144 -6.96 -4.57 -18.81
CA TYR A 144 -6.37 -4.34 -20.13
C TYR A 144 -5.86 -5.65 -20.72
N ASN A 145 -6.19 -5.90 -21.98
CA ASN A 145 -5.68 -7.07 -22.68
C ASN A 145 -4.26 -6.78 -23.20
N VAL A 146 -3.39 -7.77 -23.05
CA VAL A 146 -2.01 -7.68 -23.56
C VAL A 146 -2.02 -7.91 -25.07
N THR A 147 -1.48 -6.96 -25.83
CA THR A 147 -1.42 -7.02 -27.30
C THR A 147 -0.14 -7.66 -27.80
N LYS A 148 0.97 -7.49 -27.07
CA LYS A 148 2.26 -8.07 -27.43
C LYS A 148 3.10 -8.41 -26.20
N ILE A 149 3.84 -9.51 -26.31
CA ILE A 149 4.74 -10.00 -25.27
C ILE A 149 6.13 -10.19 -25.88
N TYR A 150 7.13 -9.59 -25.25
CA TYR A 150 8.54 -9.80 -25.55
C TYR A 150 9.18 -10.46 -24.34
N ARG A 151 9.87 -11.57 -24.55
CA ARG A 151 10.52 -12.33 -23.47
C ARG A 151 12.02 -12.34 -23.73
N ASP A 152 12.80 -12.03 -22.71
CA ASP A 152 14.25 -12.24 -22.76
C ASP A 152 14.54 -13.72 -22.51
N PRO A 153 15.24 -14.44 -23.39
CA PRO A 153 15.55 -15.85 -23.17
C PRO A 153 16.57 -16.06 -22.05
N LEU A 154 17.50 -15.12 -21.86
CA LEU A 154 18.65 -15.23 -20.95
C LEU A 154 18.33 -14.70 -19.56
N ASN A 155 17.60 -13.59 -19.49
CA ASN A 155 17.17 -12.98 -18.24
C ASN A 155 15.71 -13.33 -17.98
N ASP A 156 15.30 -13.54 -16.72
CA ASP A 156 13.90 -13.80 -16.36
C ASP A 156 13.03 -12.54 -16.44
N VAL A 157 13.06 -11.83 -17.57
CA VAL A 157 12.39 -10.55 -17.80
C VAL A 157 11.50 -10.64 -19.04
N ALA A 158 10.33 -10.01 -18.96
CA ALA A 158 9.42 -9.84 -20.08
C ALA A 158 8.85 -8.41 -20.12
N LEU A 159 8.63 -7.93 -21.34
CA LEU A 159 7.93 -6.69 -21.63
C LEU A 159 6.56 -6.99 -22.23
N LEU A 160 5.53 -6.39 -21.67
CA LEU A 160 4.15 -6.50 -22.13
C LEU A 160 3.70 -5.14 -22.67
N LYS A 161 2.96 -5.17 -23.78
CA LYS A 161 2.30 -4.00 -24.36
C LYS A 161 0.80 -4.14 -24.18
N ILE A 162 0.16 -3.07 -23.72
CA ILE A 162 -1.30 -2.93 -23.68
C ILE A 162 -1.73 -1.76 -24.55
N ASP A 163 -2.96 -1.82 -25.06
CA ASP A 163 -3.56 -0.70 -25.79
C ASP A 163 -4.27 0.24 -24.82
N VAL A 164 -3.69 1.42 -24.66
CA VAL A 164 -4.18 2.49 -23.79
C VAL A 164 -4.88 3.51 -24.68
N ASN A 165 -6.06 3.18 -25.20
CA ASN A 165 -6.84 4.17 -25.93
C ASN A 165 -7.24 5.32 -24.99
N GLU A 166 -7.15 6.57 -25.45
CA GLU A 166 -7.42 7.80 -24.67
C GLU A 166 -8.77 7.80 -23.94
N ASN A 167 -9.74 7.00 -24.40
CA ASN A 167 -11.06 6.86 -23.79
C ASN A 167 -11.07 6.02 -22.49
N SER A 168 -9.93 5.44 -22.11
CA SER A 168 -9.82 4.63 -20.87
C SER A 168 -9.55 5.48 -19.62
N GLY A 169 -9.38 6.81 -19.74
CA GLY A 169 -9.32 7.77 -18.62
C GLY A 169 -8.35 7.35 -17.51
N ALA A 170 -7.33 6.56 -17.87
CA ALA A 170 -6.40 5.97 -16.93
C ALA A 170 -5.08 6.69 -17.10
N THR A 171 -4.82 7.64 -16.20
CA THR A 171 -3.46 8.08 -15.93
C THR A 171 -2.72 6.85 -15.42
N LEU A 172 -2.06 6.13 -16.31
CA LEU A 172 -1.14 5.07 -15.93
C LEU A 172 -0.04 5.73 -15.09
N GLY A 173 0.08 5.31 -13.84
CA GLY A 173 1.20 5.73 -13.01
C GLY A 173 2.46 5.24 -13.70
N SER A 174 3.28 6.16 -14.19
CA SER A 174 4.64 5.81 -14.62
C SER A 174 5.53 5.92 -13.39
N ALA A 175 6.40 4.93 -13.20
CA ALA A 175 7.46 4.94 -12.20
C ALA A 175 8.52 6.00 -12.54
N SER A 176 8.14 7.27 -12.46
CA SER A 176 9.06 8.40 -12.60
C SER A 176 9.82 8.61 -11.30
N ASN A 177 11.15 8.65 -11.42
CA ASN A 177 12.10 8.77 -10.33
C ASN A 177 11.69 9.88 -9.34
N PRO A 178 11.57 9.63 -8.03
CA PRO A 178 11.57 10.70 -7.05
C PRO A 178 12.98 11.29 -7.01
N GLN A 179 13.11 12.51 -7.55
CA GLN A 179 14.23 13.40 -7.23
C GLN A 179 14.12 13.85 -5.77
#